data_AF-A0A811UYW2-F1
#
_entry.id   AF-A0A811UYW2-F1
#
_cell.length_a   1.000
_cell.length_b   1.000
_cell.length_c   1.000
_cell.angle_alpha   90.00
_cell.angle_beta   90.00
_cell.angle_gamma   90.00
#
_symmetry.space_group_name_H-M   'P 1'
#
loop_
_entity.id
_entity.type
_entity.pdbx_description
1 polymer ?
#
loop_
_entity_poly.entity_id
_entity_poly.type
_entity_poly.pdbx_seq_one_letter_code
_entity_poly.pdbx_strand_id
1 'polypeptide(L)'
;MELLVKLSNLFIILMNLSLSTTSLFDDKGASGQLLPKAATFHFPEYAYKETSKNEIIYHEFETSCQHNTLCENLEAVVKKSCVRRCISYTCYQDIYGFDELEEGEIDVRLNSFKGCVVQRSGKNQRRYPNTQFQRFELGEFFFNMKWKLRNFIKNVYF
;
A
#
# COMPACT_ATOMS: atom_id res chain seq x y z
N MET A 1 16.16 60.36 22.34
CA MET A 1 15.40 59.42 23.19
C MET A 1 14.42 58.62 22.34
N GLU A 2 13.47 59.27 21.65
CA GLU A 2 12.47 58.60 20.79
C GLU A 2 13.04 57.67 19.69
N LEU A 3 14.12 58.08 19.01
CA LEU A 3 14.71 57.29 17.92
C LEU A 3 15.35 55.99 18.43
N LEU A 4 15.98 56.03 19.60
CA LEU A 4 16.62 54.86 20.20
C LEU A 4 15.59 53.83 20.66
N VAL A 5 14.45 54.29 21.19
CA VAL A 5 13.33 53.41 21.59
C VAL A 5 12.68 52.75 20.37
N LYS A 6 12.57 53.46 19.25
CA LYS A 6 12.05 52.87 18.00
C LYS A 6 13.01 51.81 17.43
N LEU A 7 14.32 52.05 17.50
CA LEU A 7 15.33 51.09 17.06
C LEU A 7 15.37 49.85 17.96
N SER A 8 15.24 50.00 19.29
CA SER A 8 15.18 48.85 20.20
C SER A 8 13.94 48.00 19.96
N ASN A 9 12.78 48.62 19.75
CA ASN A 9 11.54 47.89 19.49
C ASN A 9 11.58 47.16 18.14
N LEU A 10 12.15 47.77 17.10
CA LEU A 10 12.34 47.13 15.80
C LEU A 10 13.28 45.92 15.91
N PHE A 11 14.36 46.04 16.68
CA PHE A 11 15.31 44.94 16.90
C PHE A 11 14.66 43.77 17.64
N ILE A 12 13.84 44.05 18.66
CA ILE A 12 13.07 43.03 19.40
C ILE A 12 12.08 42.32 18.47
N ILE A 13 11.39 43.06 17.58
CA ILE A 13 10.45 42.48 16.61
C ILE A 13 11.19 41.56 15.62
N LEU A 14 12.34 41.98 15.11
CA LEU A 14 13.13 41.19 14.17
C LEU A 14 13.69 39.91 14.81
N MET A 15 14.15 39.99 16.07
CA MET A 15 14.66 38.82 16.80
C MET A 15 13.57 37.78 17.09
N ASN A 16 12.35 38.22 17.38
CA ASN A 16 11.21 37.31 17.56
C ASN A 16 10.74 36.70 16.23
N LEU A 17 10.86 37.42 15.12
CA LEU A 17 10.50 36.90 13.79
C LEU A 17 11.48 35.82 13.30
N SER A 18 12.77 35.93 13.64
CA SER A 18 13.76 34.87 13.37
C SER A 18 13.60 33.63 14.26
N LEU A 19 12.96 33.74 15.43
CA LEU A 19 12.77 32.60 16.34
C LEU A 19 11.64 31.66 15.87
N SER A 20 10.73 32.12 14.99
CA SER A 20 9.60 31.32 14.51
C SER A 20 9.84 30.58 13.19
N THR A 21 11.00 30.73 12.53
CA THR A 21 11.21 30.19 11.17
C THR A 21 12.23 29.06 11.04
N THR A 22 12.77 28.53 12.14
CA THR A 22 13.67 27.37 12.10
C THR A 22 13.19 26.24 13.00
N SER A 23 12.04 25.65 12.65
CA SER A 23 11.72 24.28 13.03
C SER A 23 11.68 23.40 11.78
N LEU A 24 12.77 23.42 11.01
CA LEU A 24 13.10 22.31 10.12
C LEU A 24 13.70 21.23 11.02
N PHE A 25 12.84 20.42 11.63
CA PHE A 25 13.28 19.22 12.32
C PHE A 25 13.84 18.25 11.26
N ASP A 26 15.15 18.32 11.04
CA ASP A 26 15.89 17.22 10.43
C ASP A 26 15.93 16.09 11.46
N ASP A 27 15.08 15.09 11.27
CA ASP A 27 15.10 13.85 12.05
C ASP A 27 16.43 13.12 11.77
N LYS A 28 17.40 13.27 12.69
CA LYS A 28 18.67 12.55 12.63
C LYS A 28 18.44 11.10 13.08
N GLY A 29 18.71 10.15 12.18
CA GLY A 29 18.75 8.73 12.54
C GLY A 29 19.86 8.43 13.56
N ALA A 30 19.77 7.27 14.24
CA ALA A 30 20.69 6.86 15.31
C ALA A 30 22.18 6.78 14.90
N SER A 31 22.48 6.82 13.61
CA SER A 31 23.83 6.82 13.02
C SER A 31 24.34 8.20 12.57
N GLY A 32 23.57 9.28 12.76
CA GLY A 32 23.96 10.64 12.34
C GLY A 32 23.92 10.87 10.82
N GLN A 33 23.51 9.88 10.02
CA GLN A 33 23.23 10.06 8.60
C GLN A 33 21.87 10.72 8.39
N LEU A 34 21.81 11.66 7.45
CA LEU A 34 20.56 12.24 6.97
C LEU A 34 19.69 11.10 6.42
N LEU A 35 18.54 10.86 7.06
CA LEU A 35 17.56 9.95 6.50
C LEU A 35 17.09 10.53 5.16
N PRO A 36 17.11 9.76 4.06
CA PRO A 36 16.54 10.22 2.81
C PRO A 36 15.09 10.62 3.07
N LYS A 37 14.69 11.79 2.54
CA LYS A 37 13.32 12.30 2.64
C LYS A 37 12.35 11.16 2.36
N ALA A 38 11.45 10.87 3.31
CA ALA A 38 10.48 9.79 3.20
C ALA A 38 9.80 9.86 1.84
N ALA A 39 9.96 8.80 1.04
CA ALA A 39 9.35 8.72 -0.27
C ALA A 39 7.83 8.70 -0.08
N THR A 40 7.14 9.73 -0.60
CA THR A 40 5.68 9.73 -0.60
C THR A 40 5.21 8.75 -1.68
N PHE A 41 4.80 7.57 -1.23
CA PHE A 41 4.26 6.54 -2.11
C PHE A 41 2.78 6.84 -2.41
N HIS A 42 2.45 6.97 -3.70
CA HIS A 42 1.10 7.26 -4.16
C HIS A 42 0.46 6.00 -4.76
N PHE A 43 -0.78 5.69 -4.36
CA PHE A 43 -1.58 4.60 -4.90
C PHE A 43 -3.04 5.03 -5.02
N PRO A 44 -3.85 4.36 -5.86
CA PRO A 44 -5.29 4.64 -5.91
C PRO A 44 -5.96 4.39 -4.56
N GLU A 45 -6.54 5.44 -3.98
CA GLU A 45 -7.23 5.35 -2.71
C GLU A 45 -8.70 4.96 -2.92
N TYR A 46 -9.09 3.84 -2.31
CA TYR A 46 -10.49 3.42 -2.27
C TYR A 46 -10.97 3.49 -0.83
N ALA A 47 -12.04 4.27 -0.61
CA ALA A 47 -12.67 4.34 0.70
C ALA A 47 -13.13 2.94 1.13
N TYR A 48 -12.66 2.54 2.31
CA TYR A 48 -13.05 1.31 2.96
C TYR A 48 -13.66 1.61 4.32
N LYS A 49 -14.88 1.10 4.54
CA LYS A 49 -15.56 1.21 5.82
C LYS A 49 -15.44 -0.12 6.54
N GLU A 50 -14.69 -0.13 7.64
CA GLU A 50 -14.54 -1.27 8.55
C GLU A 50 -15.85 -1.54 9.30
N THR A 51 -16.78 -2.18 8.61
CA THR A 51 -18.02 -2.71 9.20
C THR A 51 -17.86 -4.21 9.39
N SER A 52 -18.55 -4.77 10.39
CA SER A 52 -18.54 -6.22 10.63
C SER A 52 -18.89 -7.02 9.37
N LYS A 53 -19.87 -6.54 8.58
CA LYS A 53 -20.26 -7.18 7.32
C LYS A 53 -19.12 -7.20 6.30
N ASN A 54 -18.44 -6.07 6.11
CA ASN A 54 -17.36 -5.98 5.11
C ASN A 54 -16.14 -6.81 5.52
N GLU A 55 -15.78 -6.79 6.81
CA GLU A 55 -14.67 -7.60 7.32
C GLU A 55 -14.96 -9.09 7.19
N ILE A 56 -16.17 -9.55 7.54
CA ILE A 56 -16.56 -10.96 7.38
C ILE A 56 -16.46 -11.38 5.91
N ILE A 57 -17.03 -10.61 4.99
CA ILE A 57 -17.00 -10.92 3.55
C ILE A 57 -15.56 -10.97 3.02
N TYR A 58 -14.74 -9.98 3.38
CA TYR A 58 -13.36 -9.95 2.93
C TYR A 58 -12.56 -11.12 3.50
N HIS A 59 -12.76 -11.44 4.78
CA HIS A 59 -12.10 -12.57 5.43
C HIS A 59 -12.49 -13.90 4.80
N GLU A 60 -13.75 -14.10 4.43
CA GLU A 60 -14.20 -15.29 3.68
C GLU A 60 -13.45 -15.45 2.35
N PHE A 61 -13.29 -14.35 1.58
CA PHE A 61 -12.49 -14.38 0.36
C PHE A 61 -11.01 -14.69 0.64
N GLU A 62 -10.45 -14.11 1.69
CA GLU A 62 -9.06 -14.33 2.08
C GLU A 62 -8.81 -15.78 2.47
N THR A 63 -9.62 -16.37 3.35
CA THR A 63 -9.51 -17.77 3.76
C THR A 63 -9.69 -18.72 2.58
N SER A 64 -10.67 -18.46 1.70
CA SER A 64 -10.89 -19.27 0.50
C SER A 64 -9.66 -19.25 -0.43
N CYS A 65 -9.07 -18.07 -0.64
CA CYS A 65 -7.88 -17.93 -1.48
C CYS A 65 -6.58 -18.43 -0.81
N GLN A 66 -6.50 -18.45 0.52
CA GLN A 66 -5.37 -19.04 1.24
C GLN A 66 -5.29 -20.56 1.07
N HIS A 67 -6.44 -21.23 0.99
CA HIS A 67 -6.55 -22.67 0.73
C HIS A 67 -6.70 -23.02 -0.76
N ASN A 68 -6.55 -22.04 -1.66
CA ASN A 68 -6.48 -22.32 -3.09
C ASN A 68 -5.19 -23.08 -3.39
N THR A 69 -5.27 -24.15 -4.19
CA THR A 69 -4.13 -25.01 -4.54
C THR A 69 -2.94 -24.25 -5.14
N LEU A 70 -3.16 -23.07 -5.71
CA LEU A 70 -2.12 -22.20 -6.27
C LEU A 70 -1.38 -21.36 -5.22
N CYS A 71 -2.03 -21.06 -4.09
CA CYS A 71 -1.49 -20.19 -3.04
C CYS A 71 -1.14 -20.95 -1.75
N GLU A 72 -1.71 -22.13 -1.53
CA GLU A 72 -1.60 -22.88 -0.27
C GLU A 72 -0.15 -23.16 0.12
N ASN A 73 0.66 -23.63 -0.85
CA ASN A 73 2.07 -23.99 -0.67
C ASN A 73 3.05 -22.81 -0.79
N LEU A 74 2.55 -21.59 -0.93
CA LEU A 74 3.38 -20.39 -0.95
C LEU A 74 3.55 -19.84 0.46
N GLU A 75 4.63 -19.09 0.69
CA GLU A 75 4.92 -18.47 1.99
C GLU A 75 5.11 -16.94 1.89
N ALA A 76 5.10 -16.28 3.05
CA ALA A 76 5.46 -14.88 3.24
C ALA A 76 4.80 -13.90 2.24
N VAL A 77 5.56 -12.94 1.70
CA VAL A 77 5.03 -11.91 0.77
C VAL A 77 4.49 -12.51 -0.53
N VAL A 78 5.03 -13.65 -0.93
CA VAL A 78 4.62 -14.39 -2.13
C VAL A 78 3.21 -14.97 -1.95
N LYS A 79 2.91 -15.57 -0.79
CA LYS A 79 1.56 -16.02 -0.44
C LYS A 79 0.57 -14.85 -0.42
N LYS A 80 0.93 -13.75 0.23
CA LYS A 80 0.08 -12.54 0.30
C LYS A 80 -0.25 -12.01 -1.10
N SER A 81 0.73 -11.94 -1.98
CA SER A 81 0.54 -11.51 -3.37
C SER A 81 -0.37 -12.46 -4.15
N CYS A 82 -0.20 -13.79 -3.99
CA CYS A 82 -1.06 -14.78 -4.62
C CYS A 82 -2.52 -14.65 -4.15
N VAL A 83 -2.74 -14.61 -2.84
CA VAL A 83 -4.07 -14.52 -2.23
C VAL A 83 -4.80 -13.27 -2.72
N ARG A 84 -4.14 -12.11 -2.77
CA ARG A 84 -4.78 -10.87 -3.24
C ARG A 84 -5.11 -10.89 -4.74
N ARG A 85 -4.25 -11.50 -5.56
CA ARG A 85 -4.57 -11.72 -6.99
C ARG A 85 -5.75 -12.67 -7.14
N CYS A 86 -5.84 -13.71 -6.31
CA CYS A 86 -6.97 -14.64 -6.26
C CYS A 86 -8.28 -13.93 -5.88
N ILE A 87 -8.27 -13.08 -4.84
CA ILE A 87 -9.45 -12.31 -4.40
C ILE A 87 -9.96 -11.41 -5.54
N SER A 88 -9.07 -10.61 -6.13
CA SER A 88 -9.40 -9.78 -7.30
C SER A 88 -8.16 -9.34 -8.03
N TYR A 89 -7.92 -9.93 -9.20
CA TYR A 89 -6.81 -9.56 -10.06
C TYR A 89 -6.83 -8.07 -10.43
N THR A 90 -8.01 -7.52 -10.75
CA THR A 90 -8.14 -6.10 -11.12
C THR A 90 -7.78 -5.16 -9.97
N CYS A 91 -8.26 -5.44 -8.75
CA CYS A 91 -7.87 -4.65 -7.58
C CYS A 91 -6.39 -4.80 -7.25
N TYR A 92 -5.83 -5.99 -7.47
CA TYR A 92 -4.41 -6.20 -7.26
C TYR A 92 -3.58 -5.37 -8.24
N GLN A 93 -3.93 -5.36 -9.54
CA GLN A 93 -3.22 -4.54 -10.52
C GLN A 93 -3.33 -3.05 -10.21
N ASP A 94 -4.52 -2.57 -9.80
CA ASP A 94 -4.73 -1.17 -9.45
C ASP A 94 -3.84 -0.72 -8.26
N ILE A 95 -3.64 -1.58 -7.25
CA ILE A 95 -2.96 -1.21 -6.00
C ILE A 95 -1.48 -1.60 -5.95
N TYR A 96 -1.14 -2.76 -6.51
CA TYR A 96 0.19 -3.38 -6.40
C TYR A 96 0.85 -3.61 -7.77
N GLY A 97 0.20 -3.25 -8.89
CA GLY A 97 0.71 -3.55 -10.23
C GLY A 97 1.95 -2.74 -10.61
N PHE A 98 2.06 -1.51 -10.12
CA PHE A 98 3.22 -0.64 -10.36
C PHE A 98 4.40 -0.97 -9.42
N ASP A 99 4.09 -1.26 -8.17
CA ASP A 99 5.07 -1.54 -7.12
C ASP A 99 4.57 -2.72 -6.28
N GLU A 100 5.17 -3.90 -6.47
CA GLU A 100 4.77 -5.12 -5.77
C GLU A 100 5.29 -5.09 -4.33
N LEU A 101 4.62 -5.77 -3.39
CA LEU A 101 5.13 -5.84 -2.01
C LEU A 101 6.47 -6.56 -1.94
N GLU A 102 7.39 -5.99 -1.18
CA GLU A 102 8.68 -6.59 -0.86
C GLU A 102 8.68 -7.30 0.52
N GLU A 103 9.63 -8.23 0.71
CA GLU A 103 9.76 -8.93 1.98
C GLU A 103 10.25 -7.94 3.07
N GLY A 104 9.56 -7.93 4.22
CA GLY A 104 9.82 -6.95 5.29
C GLY A 104 9.12 -5.59 5.12
N GLU A 105 8.41 -5.35 4.02
CA GLU A 105 7.61 -4.13 3.82
C GLU A 105 6.30 -4.16 4.63
N ILE A 106 5.93 -3.01 5.21
CA ILE A 106 4.61 -2.82 5.85
C ILE A 106 3.59 -2.42 4.78
N ASP A 107 2.56 -3.23 4.60
CA ASP A 107 1.51 -2.94 3.62
C ASP A 107 0.47 -1.93 4.13
N VAL A 108 0.74 -0.65 3.90
CA VAL A 108 -0.20 0.45 4.19
C VAL A 108 -1.38 0.52 3.21
N ARG A 109 -1.34 -0.22 2.09
CA ARG A 109 -2.32 -0.12 1.00
C ARG A 109 -3.50 -1.08 1.18
N LEU A 110 -3.43 -1.99 2.15
CA LEU A 110 -4.42 -3.04 2.36
C LEU A 110 -5.85 -2.52 2.46
N ASN A 111 -6.07 -1.40 3.15
CA ASN A 111 -7.40 -0.82 3.28
C ASN A 111 -7.97 -0.33 1.94
N SER A 112 -7.14 0.25 1.07
CA SER A 112 -7.58 0.60 -0.28
C SER A 112 -7.84 -0.64 -1.14
N PHE A 113 -7.06 -1.71 -0.97
CA PHE A 113 -7.36 -2.98 -1.62
C PHE A 113 -8.72 -3.55 -1.18
N LYS A 114 -9.01 -3.58 0.13
CA LYS A 114 -10.32 -3.98 0.68
C LYS A 114 -11.45 -3.11 0.13
N GLY A 115 -11.25 -1.79 0.09
CA GLY A 115 -12.19 -0.82 -0.49
C GLY A 115 -12.51 -1.12 -1.95
N CYS A 116 -11.48 -1.36 -2.75
CA CYS A 116 -11.60 -1.76 -4.15
C CYS A 116 -12.47 -3.01 -4.34
N VAL A 117 -12.19 -4.05 -3.55
CA VAL A 117 -12.91 -5.33 -3.61
C VAL A 117 -14.38 -5.12 -3.27
N VAL A 118 -14.68 -4.52 -2.11
CA VAL A 118 -16.07 -4.31 -1.66
C VAL A 118 -16.87 -3.43 -2.62
N GLN A 119 -16.28 -2.34 -3.13
CA GLN A 119 -16.96 -1.45 -4.08
C GLN A 119 -17.29 -2.15 -5.41
N ARG A 120 -16.40 -2.99 -5.92
CA ARG A 120 -16.62 -3.75 -7.17
C ARG A 120 -17.57 -4.92 -6.98
N SER A 121 -17.57 -5.57 -5.82
CA SER A 121 -18.55 -6.61 -5.46
C SER A 121 -19.96 -6.03 -5.28
N GLY A 122 -20.08 -4.85 -4.67
CA GLY A 122 -21.35 -4.16 -4.42
C GLY A 122 -22.07 -3.67 -5.69
N LYS A 123 -21.34 -3.20 -6.70
CA LYS A 123 -21.93 -2.76 -7.99
C LYS A 123 -22.47 -3.91 -8.85
N ASN A 124 -22.00 -5.14 -8.61
CA ASN A 124 -22.34 -6.35 -9.37
C ASN A 124 -23.24 -7.33 -8.57
N GLN A 125 -24.00 -6.87 -7.58
CA GLN A 125 -24.79 -7.72 -6.66
C GLN A 125 -25.81 -8.68 -7.30
N ARG A 126 -26.09 -8.62 -8.62
CA ARG A 126 -26.90 -9.64 -9.31
C ARG A 126 -26.11 -10.82 -9.87
N ARG A 127 -24.77 -10.73 -9.88
CA ARG A 127 -23.84 -11.77 -10.33
C ARG A 127 -22.50 -11.55 -9.63
N TYR A 128 -22.42 -11.89 -8.35
CA TYR A 128 -21.19 -12.51 -7.85
C TYR A 128 -21.50 -14.00 -7.72
N PRO A 129 -21.51 -14.76 -8.84
CA PRO A 129 -21.66 -16.18 -8.73
C PRO A 129 -20.34 -16.72 -8.16
N ASN A 130 -20.37 -17.95 -7.66
CA ASN A 130 -19.22 -18.77 -7.30
C ASN A 130 -18.17 -18.93 -8.44
N THR A 131 -18.34 -18.24 -9.57
CA THR A 131 -17.63 -18.34 -10.83
C THR A 131 -16.52 -17.29 -11.02
N GLN A 132 -16.25 -16.37 -10.08
CA GLN A 132 -14.99 -15.59 -10.15
C GLN A 132 -13.76 -16.51 -9.97
N PHE A 133 -13.96 -17.67 -9.34
CA PHE A 133 -13.04 -18.81 -9.34
C PHE A 133 -12.70 -19.29 -10.77
N GLN A 134 -13.64 -19.25 -11.72
CA GLN A 134 -13.42 -19.72 -13.10
C GLN A 134 -12.75 -18.69 -14.02
N ARG A 135 -12.75 -17.40 -13.66
CA ARG A 135 -12.04 -16.37 -14.45
C ARG A 135 -10.54 -16.34 -14.15
N PHE A 136 -10.08 -17.14 -13.20
CA PHE A 136 -8.66 -17.35 -12.97
C PHE A 136 -8.04 -18.14 -14.15
N GLU A 137 -8.74 -19.11 -14.75
CA GLU A 137 -8.17 -20.12 -15.68
C GLU A 137 -7.46 -19.57 -16.94
N LEU A 138 -7.98 -18.55 -17.64
CA LEU A 138 -7.27 -17.95 -18.80
C LEU A 138 -6.13 -17.01 -18.37
N GLY A 139 -6.22 -16.45 -17.16
CA GLY A 139 -5.14 -15.70 -16.53
C GLY A 139 -4.04 -16.61 -15.99
N GLU A 140 -4.34 -17.88 -15.66
CA GLU A 140 -3.40 -18.85 -15.11
C GLU A 140 -2.23 -19.14 -16.04
N PHE A 141 -2.47 -19.28 -17.34
CA PHE A 141 -1.40 -19.63 -18.28
C PHE A 141 -0.36 -18.52 -18.38
N PHE A 142 -0.81 -17.28 -18.54
CA PHE A 142 0.09 -16.13 -18.61
C PHE A 142 0.68 -15.76 -17.25
N PHE A 143 -0.06 -15.92 -16.15
CA PHE A 143 0.42 -15.68 -14.79
C PHE A 143 1.50 -16.69 -14.41
N ASN A 144 1.28 -18.00 -14.56
CA ASN A 144 2.23 -19.03 -14.18
C ASN A 144 3.53 -18.92 -15.01
N MET A 145 3.44 -18.75 -16.33
CA MET A 145 4.62 -18.54 -17.17
C MET A 145 5.39 -17.26 -16.84
N LYS A 146 4.72 -16.09 -16.76
CA LYS A 146 5.42 -14.83 -16.45
C LYS A 146 5.94 -14.79 -15.02
N TRP A 147 5.20 -15.30 -14.05
CA TRP A 147 5.56 -15.24 -12.64
C TRP A 147 6.64 -16.25 -12.30
N LYS A 148 6.56 -17.49 -12.79
CA LYS A 148 7.62 -18.50 -12.64
C LYS A 148 8.91 -18.04 -13.31
N LEU A 149 8.83 -17.40 -14.49
CA LEU A 149 10.00 -16.80 -15.14
C LEU A 149 10.55 -15.60 -14.36
N ARG A 150 9.70 -14.69 -13.86
CA ARG A 150 10.16 -13.54 -13.06
C ARG A 150 10.83 -13.94 -11.76
N ASN A 151 10.24 -14.89 -11.02
CA ASN A 151 10.82 -15.38 -9.78
C ASN A 151 12.05 -16.25 -10.03
N PHE A 152 12.08 -17.05 -11.09
CA PHE A 152 13.28 -17.77 -11.49
C PHE A 152 14.44 -16.81 -11.82
N ILE A 153 14.18 -15.76 -12.60
CA ILE A 153 15.20 -14.74 -12.90
C ILE A 153 15.63 -13.99 -11.63
N LYS A 154 14.70 -13.60 -10.74
CA LYS A 154 15.04 -12.97 -9.46
C LYS A 154 15.92 -13.85 -8.57
N ASN A 155 15.71 -15.17 -8.53
CA ASN A 155 16.52 -16.12 -7.74
C ASN A 155 17.85 -16.53 -8.38
N VAL A 156 18.04 -16.32 -9.68
CA VAL A 156 19.26 -16.73 -10.41
C VAL A 156 20.25 -15.57 -10.56
N TYR A 157 19.76 -14.33 -10.59
CA TYR A 157 20.57 -13.14 -10.83
C TYR A 157 20.78 -12.24 -9.60
N PHE A 158 20.23 -12.62 -8.44
CA PHE A 158 20.48 -12.00 -7.13
C PHE A 158 20.72 -13.06 -6.07
#